data_AF-A0A7R9JKV7-F1
#
_entry.id   AF-A0A7R9JKV7-F1
#
_cell.length_a   1.000
_cell.length_b   1.000
_cell.length_c   1.000
_cell.angle_alpha   90.00
_cell.angle_beta   90.00
_cell.angle_gamma   90.00
#
_symmetry.space_group_name_H-M   'P 1'
#
loop_
_entity.id
_entity.type
_entity.pdbx_description
1 polymer ?
#
loop_
_entity_poly.entity_id
_entity_poly.type
_entity_poly.pdbx_seq_one_letter_code
_entity_poly.pdbx_strand_id
1 'polypeptide(L)'
;VKGLVSVVIPLREVCLVEKAENQASNPAVDKSVLLTTFRKTSFLFAQIQDREFVVDKISELLSRTRVPSVVSADSVSSRSNSSDSSNFSQCEEVTT
;
A
#
# COMPACT_ATOMS: atom_id res chain seq x y z
N VAL A 1 -15.12 10.67 25.05
CA VAL A 1 -14.84 11.18 23.68
C VAL A 1 -16.08 10.91 22.84
N LYS A 2 -16.78 11.94 22.37
CA LYS A 2 -17.93 11.78 21.44
C LYS A 2 -17.38 11.82 20.00
N GLY A 3 -17.93 11.02 19.08
CA GLY A 3 -17.52 11.04 17.67
C GLY A 3 -16.36 10.12 17.28
N LEU A 4 -16.06 9.09 18.09
CA LEU A 4 -15.12 8.05 17.66
C LEU A 4 -15.80 7.12 16.65
N VAL A 5 -15.12 6.87 15.53
CA VAL A 5 -15.53 5.91 14.50
C VAL A 5 -14.47 4.83 14.38
N SER A 6 -14.89 3.62 13.99
CA SER A 6 -13.99 2.50 13.72
C SER A 6 -14.14 2.08 12.27
N VAL A 7 -13.02 1.84 11.59
CA VAL A 7 -12.96 1.36 10.22
C VAL A 7 -12.08 0.10 10.20
N VAL A 8 -12.60 -0.97 9.59
CA VAL A 8 -11.85 -2.21 9.38
C VAL A 8 -11.63 -2.36 7.88
N ILE A 9 -10.38 -2.30 7.44
CA ILE A 9 -9.98 -2.50 6.04
C ILE A 9 -9.19 -3.80 5.97
N PRO A 10 -9.67 -4.84 5.28
CA PRO A 10 -8.90 -6.06 5.11
C PRO A 10 -7.63 -5.78 4.31
N LEU A 11 -6.47 -6.28 4.77
CA LEU A 11 -5.18 -6.02 4.12
C LEU A 11 -5.12 -6.53 2.67
N ARG A 12 -5.84 -7.61 2.34
CA ARG A 12 -6.00 -8.09 0.95
C ARG A 12 -6.65 -7.07 0.01
N GLU A 13 -7.35 -6.09 0.56
CA GLU A 13 -8.04 -5.04 -0.20
C GLU A 13 -7.19 -3.78 -0.35
N VAL A 14 -6.12 -3.65 0.44
CA VAL A 14 -5.19 -2.52 0.41
C VAL A 14 -4.16 -2.76 -0.69
N CYS A 15 -4.07 -1.81 -1.62
CA CYS A 15 -3.10 -1.85 -2.71
C CYS A 15 -1.85 -1.05 -2.39
N LEU A 16 -2.02 0.08 -1.69
CA LEU A 16 -0.96 1.07 -1.52
C LEU A 16 -1.06 1.73 -0.15
N VAL A 17 0.10 1.98 0.44
CA VAL A 17 0.28 2.80 1.65
C VAL A 17 1.37 3.82 1.37
N GLU A 18 1.08 5.09 1.64
CA GLU A 18 1.99 6.19 1.33
C GLU A 18 2.02 7.22 2.46
N LYS A 19 3.13 7.95 2.54
CA LYS A 19 3.24 9.16 3.36
C LYS A 19 2.47 10.26 2.62
N ALA A 20 1.48 10.86 3.28
CA ALA A 20 0.77 11.99 2.68
C ALA A 20 1.56 13.28 2.98
N GLU A 21 2.29 13.74 1.97
CA GLU A 21 2.97 15.03 1.96
C GLU A 21 2.04 16.04 1.28
N ASN A 22 0.98 16.48 1.96
CA ASN A 22 0.13 17.50 1.35
C ASN A 22 -0.29 18.57 2.35
N GLN A 23 0.04 19.81 1.96
CA GLN A 23 -0.33 21.09 2.57
C GLN A 23 0.40 21.42 3.88
N ALA A 24 1.61 21.98 3.74
CA ALA A 24 2.36 22.64 4.82
C ALA A 24 1.58 23.78 5.54
N SER A 25 0.38 24.12 5.07
CA SER A 25 -0.52 25.13 5.62
C SER A 25 -1.56 24.56 6.60
N ASN A 26 -1.75 23.24 6.71
CA ASN A 26 -2.74 22.65 7.62
C ASN A 26 -2.10 21.66 8.62
N PRO A 27 -1.87 22.07 9.88
CA PRO A 27 -1.31 21.22 10.93
C PRO A 27 -2.13 19.95 11.20
N ALA A 28 -3.44 19.96 10.89
CA ALA A 28 -4.30 18.81 11.09
C ALA A 28 -3.98 17.64 10.15
N VAL A 29 -3.19 17.87 9.09
CA VAL A 29 -2.76 16.87 8.10
C VAL A 29 -1.28 16.51 8.30
N ASP A 30 -0.62 17.07 9.32
CA ASP A 30 0.76 16.69 9.64
C ASP A 30 0.84 15.21 10.03
N LYS A 31 1.95 14.58 9.60
CA LYS A 31 2.24 13.15 9.81
C LYS A 31 1.10 12.21 9.39
N SER A 32 0.56 12.44 8.19
CA SER A 32 -0.52 11.64 7.65
C SER A 32 -0.05 10.41 6.87
N VAL A 33 -0.86 9.36 6.91
CA VAL A 33 -0.73 8.12 6.14
C VAL A 33 -1.95 7.99 5.23
N LEU A 34 -1.71 7.75 3.94
CA LEU A 34 -2.75 7.49 2.95
C LEU A 34 -2.80 5.99 2.64
N LEU A 35 -3.98 5.39 2.76
CA LEU A 35 -4.24 4.01 2.37
C LEU A 35 -5.18 3.97 1.18
N THR A 36 -4.78 3.31 0.11
CA THR A 36 -5.61 3.14 -1.10
C THR A 36 -5.93 1.67 -1.33
N THR A 37 -7.20 1.40 -1.55
CA THR A 37 -7.73 0.06 -1.82
C THR A 37 -7.86 -0.22 -3.32
N PHE A 38 -7.98 -1.50 -3.73
CA PHE A 38 -8.21 -1.84 -5.16
C PHE A 38 -9.51 -1.26 -5.72
N ARG A 39 -10.45 -0.87 -4.85
CA ARG A 39 -11.70 -0.20 -5.22
C ARG A 39 -11.52 1.30 -5.46
N LYS A 40 -10.28 1.78 -5.58
CA LYS A 40 -9.90 3.19 -5.71
C LYS A 40 -10.45 4.06 -4.56
N THR A 41 -10.77 3.45 -3.41
CA THR A 41 -11.16 4.18 -2.20
C THR A 41 -9.91 4.46 -1.38
N SER A 42 -9.74 5.71 -0.97
CA SER A 42 -8.59 6.16 -0.18
C SER A 42 -9.01 6.66 1.20
N PHE A 43 -8.21 6.33 2.21
CA PHE A 43 -8.40 6.70 3.60
C PHE A 43 -7.17 7.47 4.10
N LEU A 44 -7.39 8.66 4.65
CA LEU A 44 -6.34 9.49 5.23
C LEU A 44 -6.37 9.39 6.75
N PHE A 45 -5.27 8.95 7.33
CA PHE A 45 -5.07 8.89 8.78
C PHE A 45 -4.01 9.92 9.17
N ALA A 46 -4.43 10.99 9.85
CA ALA A 46 -3.55 12.08 10.26
C ALA A 46 -3.08 11.94 11.70
N GLN A 47 -2.11 12.78 12.10
CA GLN A 47 -1.60 12.87 13.47
C GLN A 47 -1.00 11.56 14.00
N ILE A 48 -0.36 10.79 13.12
CA ILE A 48 0.33 9.56 13.49
C ILE A 48 1.74 9.93 13.99
N GLN A 49 1.98 9.80 15.29
CA GLN A 49 3.26 10.22 15.90
C GLN A 49 4.47 9.53 15.24
N ASP A 50 4.36 8.22 15.00
CA ASP A 50 5.38 7.38 14.38
C ASP A 50 4.90 6.89 13.00
N ARG A 51 4.68 7.84 12.08
CA ARG A 51 4.13 7.53 10.75
C ARG A 51 5.02 6.57 9.96
N GLU A 52 6.34 6.69 10.14
CA GLU A 52 7.33 5.92 9.40
C GLU A 52 7.21 4.44 9.77
N PHE A 53 7.18 4.13 11.08
CA PHE A 53 6.92 2.77 11.55
C PHE A 53 5.60 2.19 11.03
N VAL A 54 4.52 2.99 11.01
CA VAL A 54 3.21 2.52 10.52
C VAL A 54 3.25 2.21 9.02
N VAL A 55 3.83 3.09 8.21
CA VAL A 55 3.97 2.89 6.75
C VAL A 55 4.83 1.64 6.47
N ASP A 56 5.95 1.49 7.16
CA ASP A 56 6.85 0.34 7.01
C ASP A 56 6.14 -0.95 7.43
N LYS A 57 5.42 -0.94 8.56
CA LYS A 57 4.76 -2.13 9.05
C LYS A 57 3.61 -2.57 8.16
N ILE A 58 2.82 -1.62 7.65
CA ILE A 58 1.75 -1.94 6.69
C ILE A 58 2.38 -2.47 5.41
N SER A 59 3.44 -1.85 4.89
CA SER A 59 4.16 -2.32 3.69
C SER A 59 4.68 -3.75 3.85
N GLU A 60 5.27 -4.08 5.00
CA GLU A 60 5.70 -5.43 5.35
C GLU A 60 4.53 -6.42 5.40
N LEU A 61 3.39 -6.02 5.96
CA LEU A 61 2.19 -6.87 6.02
C LEU A 61 1.56 -7.07 4.63
N LEU A 62 1.56 -6.04 3.77
CA LEU A 62 1.06 -6.14 2.40
C LEU A 62 1.93 -7.09 1.56
N SER A 63 3.25 -7.05 1.70
CA SER A 63 4.15 -7.96 0.96
C SER A 63 3.93 -9.43 1.32
N ARG A 64 3.48 -9.72 2.55
CA ARG A 64 3.11 -11.07 3.01
C ARG A 64 1.67 -11.48 2.71
N THR A 65 0.76 -10.50 2.55
CA THR A 65 -0.67 -10.74 2.34
C THR A 65 -1.02 -10.85 0.86
N ARG A 66 -0.27 -10.19 -0.02
CA ARG A 66 -0.35 -10.42 -1.46
C ARG A 66 0.05 -11.87 -1.69
N VAL A 67 -0.95 -12.73 -1.88
CA VAL A 67 -0.73 -14.11 -2.34
C VAL A 67 0.16 -13.97 -3.56
N PRO A 68 1.37 -14.56 -3.57
CA PRO A 68 2.15 -14.64 -4.80
C PRO A 68 1.18 -15.26 -5.79
N SER A 69 0.82 -14.55 -6.87
CA SER A 69 0.16 -15.23 -7.96
C SER A 69 1.11 -16.37 -8.27
N VAL A 70 0.64 -17.60 -8.05
CA VAL A 70 1.38 -18.80 -8.43
C VAL A 70 1.67 -18.55 -9.90
N VAL A 71 2.93 -18.24 -10.19
CA VAL A 71 3.40 -18.09 -11.54
C VAL A 71 3.26 -19.49 -12.10
N SER A 72 2.14 -19.74 -12.79
CA SER A 72 1.95 -20.93 -13.60
C SER A 72 3.00 -20.88 -14.70
N ALA A 73 4.17 -21.43 -14.41
CA ALA A 73 5.22 -21.66 -15.38
C ALA A 73 5.63 -23.12 -15.30
N ASP A 74 4.73 -23.98 -15.77
CA ASP A 74 5.13 -25.23 -16.40
C ASP A 74 6.01 -24.88 -17.60
N SER A 75 7.33 -24.85 -17.44
CA SER A 75 8.31 -24.93 -18.54
C SER A 75 9.72 -25.19 -18.00
N VAL A 76 10.15 -26.43 -18.16
CA VAL A 76 11.54 -26.86 -18.12
C VAL A 76 12.40 -26.06 -19.12
N SER A 77 13.43 -25.34 -18.65
CA SER A 77 14.73 -25.24 -19.33
C SER A 77 15.73 -24.37 -18.54
N SER A 78 17.00 -24.76 -18.63
CA SER A 78 18.14 -24.30 -17.85
C SER A 78 18.66 -22.90 -18.24
N ARG A 79 19.41 -22.28 -17.30
CA ARG A 79 20.54 -21.32 -17.44
C ARG A 79 20.31 -19.87 -16.97
N SER A 80 20.93 -19.58 -15.82
CA SER A 80 21.84 -18.47 -15.51
C SER A 80 21.45 -16.99 -15.70
N ASN A 81 21.79 -16.23 -14.64
CA ASN A 81 22.16 -14.81 -14.56
C ASN A 81 21.07 -13.71 -14.39
N SER A 82 21.18 -13.06 -13.21
CA SER A 82 21.09 -11.62 -12.93
C SER A 82 19.88 -10.82 -13.44
N SER A 83 19.09 -10.29 -12.51
CA SER A 83 19.02 -8.86 -12.15
C SER A 83 17.73 -8.63 -11.36
N ASP A 84 17.87 -8.15 -10.13
CA ASP A 84 16.75 -7.78 -9.27
C ASP A 84 15.97 -6.63 -9.91
N SER A 85 14.74 -6.91 -10.37
CA SER A 85 13.80 -5.91 -10.87
C SER A 85 12.48 -6.11 -10.13
N SER A 86 12.25 -5.20 -9.20
CA SER A 86 11.00 -5.06 -8.47
C SER A 86 9.86 -4.74 -9.44
N ASN A 87 9.12 -5.77 -9.84
CA ASN A 87 7.85 -5.61 -10.55
C ASN A 87 6.81 -4.98 -9.59
N PHE A 88 6.76 -3.65 -9.57
CA PHE A 88 5.59 -2.92 -9.09
C PHE A 88 4.45 -3.21 -10.08
N SER A 89 3.49 -4.05 -9.68
CA SER A 89 2.26 -4.24 -10.43
C SER A 89 1.51 -2.90 -10.49
N GLN A 90 1.54 -2.30 -11.68
CA GLN A 90 0.84 -1.08 -12.04
C GLN A 90 -0.67 -1.31 -11.98
N CYS A 91 -1.39 -0.54 -11.17
CA CYS A 91 -2.84 -0.48 -11.22
C CYS A 91 -3.20 0.25 -12.52
N GLU A 92 -3.76 -0.47 -13.49
CA GLU A 92 -4.11 0.09 -14.80
C GLU A 92 -5.06 1.29 -14.69
N GLU A 93 -4.61 2.41 -15.25
CA GLU A 93 -5.45 3.55 -15.61
C GLU A 93 -6.10 3.24 -16.96
N VAL A 94 -7.38 2.86 -16.95
CA VAL A 94 -8.21 2.82 -18.15
C VAL A 94 -8.74 4.24 -18.37
N THR A 95 -8.19 4.94 -19.36
CA THR A 95 -8.78 6.16 -19.92
C THR A 95 -9.41 5.81 -21.26
N THR A 96 -10.73 6.09 -21.36
CA THR A 96 -11.57 5.92 -22.56
C THR A 96 -11.30 7.00 -23.58
#